data_AF-A0A147EU34-F1
#
_entry.id   AF-A0A147EU34-F1
#
_cell.length_a   1.000
_cell.length_b   1.000
_cell.length_c   1.000
_cell.angle_alpha   90.00
_cell.angle_beta   90.00
_cell.angle_gamma   90.00
#
_symmetry.space_group_name_H-M   'P 1'
#
loop_
_entity.id
_entity.type
_entity.pdbx_description
1 polymer ?
#
loop_
_entity_poly.entity_id
_entity_poly.type
_entity_poly.pdbx_seq_one_letter_code
_entity_poly.pdbx_strand_id
1 'polypeptide(L)'
;MKRLRIEHQTGFAYPGDVSASYNEARMLPHSTDSQFVLSSSLDIEPSTSVNQYVDYFGTRVAAFDVLSPHAALTITARSLVEVRPRPIEHADITWEQLAVEAAGSISTVEQLTQTRRTTPHPEVVELARSIAAQHDRPGPAAHAIAEAIGDAIEYMQGVTGVHSTAVDAWEARKGVCQDIAHIAIGALREVGIPARYISGYLHPKPSAEVGEAVTGESHAWVEWFAGDWQGFDPTNNIEIGDRHVLVGRGRDYNDVPPLRGVYAGPGKSQLKVKVTITRET
;
A
#
# COMPACT_ATOMS: atom_id res chain seq x y z
N MET A 1 -13.27 -16.25 -6.04
CA MET A 1 -11.93 -16.14 -6.67
C MET A 1 -12.14 -15.35 -7.95
N LYS A 2 -11.33 -14.32 -8.19
CA LYS A 2 -11.42 -13.49 -9.39
C LYS A 2 -10.06 -13.40 -10.06
N ARG A 3 -10.06 -13.30 -11.39
CA ARG A 3 -8.88 -13.03 -12.19
C ARG A 3 -8.91 -11.58 -12.63
N LEU A 4 -7.86 -10.84 -12.31
CA LEU A 4 -7.72 -9.42 -12.58
C LEU A 4 -6.53 -9.20 -13.51
N ARG A 5 -6.78 -8.54 -14.63
CA ARG A 5 -5.74 -7.94 -15.47
C ARG A 5 -5.54 -6.51 -15.05
N ILE A 6 -4.30 -6.12 -14.76
CA ILE A 6 -3.91 -4.79 -14.31
C ILE A 6 -2.87 -4.24 -15.28
N GLU A 7 -3.09 -3.00 -15.72
CA GLU A 7 -2.10 -2.20 -16.43
C GLU A 7 -1.89 -0.89 -15.67
N HIS A 8 -0.68 -0.67 -15.16
CA HIS A 8 -0.26 0.55 -14.49
C HIS A 8 0.82 1.22 -15.33
N GLN A 9 0.49 2.39 -15.88
CA GLN A 9 1.41 3.21 -16.64
C GLN A 9 1.76 4.49 -15.87
N THR A 10 3.06 4.75 -15.75
CA THR A 10 3.63 5.97 -15.20
C THR A 10 4.48 6.65 -16.25
N GLY A 11 4.12 7.86 -16.64
CA GLY A 11 4.84 8.67 -17.63
C GLY A 11 5.40 9.95 -17.02
N PHE A 12 6.63 10.28 -17.38
CA PHE A 12 7.28 11.55 -17.12
C PHE A 12 7.48 12.29 -18.42
N ALA A 13 7.05 13.55 -18.45
CA ALA A 13 7.47 14.51 -19.46
C ALA A 13 8.43 15.51 -18.81
N TYR A 14 9.63 15.64 -19.37
CA TYR A 14 10.64 16.59 -18.91
C TYR A 14 10.55 17.88 -19.73
N PRO A 15 10.84 19.06 -19.16
CA PRO A 15 10.78 20.33 -19.88
C PRO A 15 11.91 20.51 -20.90
N GLY A 16 12.86 19.57 -20.94
CA GLY A 16 13.93 19.44 -21.92
C GLY A 16 14.60 18.07 -21.74
N ASP A 17 15.60 17.78 -22.56
CA ASP A 17 16.31 16.51 -22.46
C ASP A 17 16.99 16.37 -21.09
N VAL A 18 16.70 15.26 -20.41
CA VAL A 18 17.46 14.82 -19.25
C VAL A 18 18.61 13.95 -19.75
N SER A 19 19.81 14.11 -19.18
CA SER A 19 20.99 13.34 -19.58
C SER A 19 20.99 11.93 -19.01
N ALA A 20 20.41 11.75 -17.83
CA ALA A 20 20.27 10.46 -17.18
C ALA A 20 19.06 10.43 -16.22
N SER A 21 18.48 9.26 -16.03
CA SER A 21 17.54 8.98 -14.92
C SER A 21 17.87 7.62 -14.28
N TYR A 22 17.68 7.54 -12.96
CA TYR A 22 17.97 6.37 -12.12
C TYR A 22 16.72 6.05 -11.31
N ASN A 23 16.17 4.84 -11.46
CA ASN A 23 14.82 4.55 -11.01
C ASN A 23 14.70 3.15 -10.40
N GLU A 24 13.76 3.03 -9.47
CA GLU A 24 13.26 1.78 -8.93
C GLU A 24 11.73 1.75 -9.02
N ALA A 25 11.18 0.69 -9.61
CA ALA A 25 9.75 0.45 -9.69
C ALA A 25 9.32 -0.73 -8.80
N ARG A 26 8.27 -0.52 -8.00
CA ARG A 26 7.58 -1.50 -7.15
C ARG A 26 6.13 -1.61 -7.63
N MET A 27 5.96 -2.09 -8.86
CA MET A 27 4.66 -2.13 -9.55
C MET A 27 4.18 -3.56 -9.84
N LEU A 28 5.04 -4.55 -9.62
CA LEU A 28 4.78 -5.95 -9.97
C LEU A 28 4.32 -6.73 -8.73
N PRO A 29 3.14 -7.36 -8.76
CA PRO A 29 2.66 -8.21 -7.67
C PRO A 29 3.53 -9.46 -7.51
N HIS A 30 3.41 -10.09 -6.35
CA HIS A 30 4.01 -11.39 -6.03
C HIS A 30 2.95 -12.37 -5.50
N SER A 31 3.22 -13.67 -5.61
CA SER A 31 2.29 -14.70 -5.15
C SER A 31 2.32 -14.84 -3.62
N THR A 32 1.16 -15.07 -3.02
CA THR A 32 0.91 -15.33 -1.59
C THR A 32 -0.16 -16.42 -1.48
N ASP A 33 -0.58 -16.80 -0.27
CA ASP A 33 -1.58 -17.85 -0.08
C ASP A 33 -2.98 -17.50 -0.65
N SER A 34 -3.31 -16.20 -0.71
CA SER A 34 -4.60 -15.70 -1.24
C SER A 34 -4.48 -15.02 -2.61
N GLN A 35 -3.26 -14.94 -3.17
CA GLN A 35 -2.97 -14.25 -4.44
C GLN A 35 -2.01 -15.07 -5.30
N PHE A 36 -2.38 -15.39 -6.53
CA PHE A 36 -1.54 -16.11 -7.47
C PHE A 36 -1.26 -15.28 -8.73
N VAL A 37 0.01 -14.95 -8.98
CA VAL A 37 0.43 -14.19 -10.17
C VAL A 37 0.63 -15.13 -11.35
N LEU A 38 -0.23 -15.03 -12.36
CA LEU A 38 -0.16 -15.81 -13.60
C LEU A 38 0.90 -15.25 -14.54
N SER A 39 0.97 -13.92 -14.65
CA SER A 39 2.00 -13.23 -15.41
C SER A 39 2.20 -11.80 -14.88
N SER A 40 3.42 -11.28 -15.03
CA SER A 40 3.73 -9.88 -14.71
C SER A 40 4.92 -9.43 -15.56
N SER A 41 4.83 -8.28 -16.20
CA SER A 41 5.91 -7.69 -17.00
C SER A 41 6.01 -6.18 -16.76
N LEU A 42 7.19 -5.64 -17.03
CA LEU A 42 7.49 -4.21 -16.96
C LEU A 42 8.14 -3.78 -18.26
N ASP A 43 7.51 -2.88 -18.99
CA ASP A 43 8.07 -2.26 -20.20
C ASP A 43 8.50 -0.84 -19.89
N ILE A 44 9.67 -0.45 -20.39
CA ILE A 44 10.29 0.84 -20.13
C ILE A 44 10.68 1.47 -21.47
N GLU A 45 10.28 2.72 -21.66
CA GLU A 45 10.61 3.55 -22.82
C GLU A 45 11.21 4.87 -22.34
N PRO A 46 12.47 5.21 -22.70
CA PRO A 46 13.38 4.49 -23.59
C PRO A 46 13.81 3.12 -23.07
N SER A 47 13.97 2.17 -24.00
CA SER A 47 14.39 0.80 -23.67
C SER A 47 15.74 0.80 -22.95
N THR A 48 15.80 0.10 -21.82
CA THR A 48 17.01 -0.07 -21.02
C THR A 48 17.06 -1.44 -20.35
N SER A 49 18.22 -1.80 -19.78
CA SER A 49 18.35 -2.99 -18.95
C SER A 49 17.66 -2.79 -17.60
N VAL A 50 17.02 -3.85 -17.12
CA VAL A 50 16.33 -3.86 -15.82
C VAL A 50 16.97 -4.92 -14.94
N ASN A 51 17.46 -4.50 -13.78
CA ASN A 51 17.86 -5.40 -12.71
C ASN A 51 16.65 -5.65 -11.78
N GLN A 52 16.40 -6.91 -11.42
CA GLN A 52 15.31 -7.26 -10.52
C GLN A 52 15.85 -7.89 -9.24
N TYR A 53 15.30 -7.46 -8.10
CA TYR A 53 15.59 -8.03 -6.80
C TYR A 53 14.34 -8.03 -5.91
N VAL A 54 14.41 -8.71 -4.77
CA VAL A 54 13.38 -8.67 -3.73
C VAL A 54 13.94 -7.85 -2.57
N ASP A 55 13.25 -6.78 -2.18
CA ASP A 55 13.67 -5.96 -1.07
C ASP A 55 13.44 -6.63 0.28
N TYR A 56 13.89 -5.97 1.34
CA TYR A 56 13.81 -6.48 2.70
C TYR A 56 12.38 -6.84 3.14
N PHE A 57 11.35 -6.15 2.63
CA PHE A 57 9.95 -6.43 2.97
C PHE A 57 9.28 -7.46 2.05
N GLY A 58 10.05 -8.08 1.14
CA GLY A 58 9.53 -9.06 0.20
C GLY A 58 8.91 -8.45 -1.06
N THR A 59 9.08 -7.14 -1.30
CA THR A 59 8.54 -6.49 -2.51
C THR A 59 9.47 -6.72 -3.69
N ARG A 60 8.91 -7.04 -4.86
CA ARG A 60 9.68 -7.13 -6.11
C ARG A 60 10.04 -5.73 -6.59
N VAL A 61 11.33 -5.46 -6.72
CA VAL A 61 11.87 -4.19 -7.19
C VAL A 61 12.51 -4.39 -8.56
N ALA A 62 12.17 -3.50 -9.49
CA ALA A 62 12.84 -3.36 -10.78
C ALA A 62 13.67 -2.07 -10.78
N ALA A 63 15.00 -2.20 -10.69
CA ALA A 63 15.94 -1.10 -10.76
C ALA A 63 16.46 -0.93 -12.20
N PHE A 64 16.47 0.28 -12.71
CA PHE A 64 16.88 0.58 -14.08
C PHE A 64 17.34 2.03 -14.23
N ASP A 65 18.25 2.22 -15.18
CA ASP A 65 18.83 3.52 -15.48
C ASP A 65 18.65 3.83 -16.98
N VAL A 66 18.27 5.06 -17.31
CA VAL A 66 18.24 5.53 -18.69
C VAL A 66 19.32 6.59 -18.85
N LEU A 67 20.43 6.22 -19.49
CA LEU A 67 21.64 7.05 -19.62
C LEU A 67 21.76 7.78 -20.96
N SER A 68 20.83 7.53 -21.89
CA SER A 68 20.73 8.30 -23.13
C SER A 68 19.89 9.56 -22.89
N PRO A 69 20.21 10.69 -23.55
CA PRO A 69 19.35 11.87 -23.52
C PRO A 69 17.90 11.53 -23.90
N HIS A 70 16.93 11.97 -23.10
CA HIS A 70 15.51 11.72 -23.35
C HIS A 70 14.62 12.85 -22.80
N ALA A 71 13.57 13.18 -23.54
CA ALA A 71 12.56 14.16 -23.13
C ALA A 71 11.40 13.54 -22.34
N ALA A 72 11.27 12.21 -22.35
CA ALA A 72 10.20 11.51 -21.64
C ALA A 72 10.66 10.11 -21.18
N LEU A 73 10.04 9.62 -20.11
CA LEU A 73 10.22 8.26 -19.58
C LEU A 73 8.84 7.66 -19.33
N THR A 74 8.55 6.49 -19.88
CA THR A 74 7.31 5.76 -19.66
C THR A 74 7.61 4.36 -19.11
N ILE A 75 6.97 4.02 -17.99
CA ILE A 75 7.01 2.72 -17.38
C ILE A 75 5.61 2.13 -17.44
N THR A 76 5.45 0.94 -18.02
CA THR A 76 4.17 0.24 -18.08
C THR A 76 4.30 -1.14 -17.45
N ALA A 77 3.68 -1.32 -16.29
CA ALA A 77 3.55 -2.61 -15.63
C ALA A 77 2.26 -3.28 -16.09
N ARG A 78 2.34 -4.55 -16.51
CA ARG A 78 1.17 -5.38 -16.82
C ARG A 78 1.18 -6.60 -15.94
N SER A 79 0.04 -6.98 -15.38
CA SER A 79 -0.08 -8.15 -14.52
C SER A 79 -1.40 -8.85 -14.73
N LEU A 80 -1.37 -10.18 -14.64
CA LEU A 80 -2.53 -11.04 -14.57
C LEU A 80 -2.47 -11.82 -13.27
N VAL A 81 -3.46 -11.61 -12.40
CA VAL A 81 -3.43 -12.10 -11.02
C VAL A 81 -4.77 -12.73 -10.68
N GLU A 82 -4.73 -13.88 -10.01
CA GLU A 82 -5.90 -14.47 -9.39
C GLU A 82 -5.90 -14.18 -7.89
N VAL A 83 -7.02 -13.69 -7.38
CA VAL A 83 -7.19 -13.32 -5.97
C VAL A 83 -8.38 -14.04 -5.37
N ARG A 84 -8.21 -14.45 -4.12
CA ARG A 84 -9.23 -15.13 -3.31
C ARG A 84 -9.56 -14.26 -2.10
N PRO A 85 -10.83 -14.21 -1.68
CA PRO A 85 -11.16 -13.58 -0.40
C PRO A 85 -10.38 -14.25 0.72
N ARG A 86 -9.88 -13.46 1.67
CA ARG A 86 -9.28 -13.95 2.90
C ARG A 86 -10.02 -13.27 4.05
N PRO A 87 -11.11 -13.88 4.54
CA PRO A 87 -11.89 -13.30 5.62
C PRO A 87 -11.03 -13.04 6.85
N ILE A 88 -11.38 -12.03 7.63
CA ILE A 88 -10.68 -11.77 8.89
C ILE A 88 -10.95 -12.92 9.85
N GLU A 89 -9.87 -13.53 10.32
CA GLU A 89 -9.91 -14.53 11.38
C GLU A 89 -9.13 -14.00 12.59
N HIS A 90 -9.78 -13.97 13.75
CA HIS A 90 -9.14 -13.57 14.99
C HIS A 90 -8.55 -14.80 15.68
N ALA A 91 -7.22 -14.91 15.66
CA ALA A 91 -6.55 -15.92 16.47
C ALA A 91 -6.82 -15.66 17.97
N ASP A 92 -7.00 -16.74 18.74
CA ASP A 92 -7.25 -16.65 20.17
C ASP A 92 -5.93 -16.50 20.94
N ILE A 93 -5.41 -15.27 20.96
CA ILE A 93 -4.20 -14.91 21.72
C ILE A 93 -4.48 -13.81 22.75
N THR A 94 -3.79 -13.81 23.88
CA THR A 94 -3.85 -12.73 24.88
C THR A 94 -2.98 -11.55 24.49
N TRP A 95 -3.18 -10.40 25.14
CA TRP A 95 -2.30 -9.24 25.01
C TRP A 95 -0.86 -9.53 25.47
N GLU A 96 -0.68 -10.35 26.51
CA GLU A 96 0.66 -10.77 26.95
C GLU A 96 1.36 -11.66 25.93
N GLN A 97 0.63 -12.61 25.32
CA GLN A 97 1.16 -13.45 24.25
C GLN A 97 1.57 -12.60 23.04
N LEU A 98 0.72 -11.66 22.63
CA LEU A 98 1.04 -10.73 21.56
C LEU A 98 2.33 -9.96 21.86
N ALA A 99 2.48 -9.41 23.07
CA ALA A 99 3.68 -8.63 23.43
C ALA A 99 4.97 -9.46 23.31
N VAL A 100 4.93 -10.73 23.70
CA VAL A 100 6.06 -11.67 23.57
C VAL A 100 6.36 -11.98 22.10
N GLU A 101 5.34 -12.36 21.32
CA GLU A 101 5.51 -12.71 19.91
C GLU A 101 5.97 -11.53 19.06
N ALA A 102 5.37 -10.36 19.30
CA ALA A 102 5.68 -9.12 18.60
C ALA A 102 7.15 -8.72 18.77
N ALA A 103 7.72 -8.90 19.97
CA ALA A 103 9.12 -8.64 20.26
C ALA A 103 10.07 -9.77 19.85
N GLY A 104 9.55 -10.99 19.66
CA GLY A 104 10.33 -12.21 19.41
C GLY A 104 10.75 -12.44 17.96
N SER A 105 10.19 -11.69 17.00
CA SER A 105 10.46 -11.88 15.57
C SER A 105 10.82 -10.57 14.86
N ILE A 106 11.79 -10.65 13.95
CA ILE A 106 12.17 -9.54 13.07
C ILE A 106 10.95 -9.05 12.26
N SER A 107 10.11 -9.98 11.80
CA SER A 107 8.94 -9.68 10.96
C SER A 107 7.86 -8.83 11.66
N THR A 108 7.86 -8.78 12.99
CA THR A 108 6.87 -8.06 13.80
C THR A 108 7.48 -6.90 14.56
N VAL A 109 8.70 -7.03 15.08
CA VAL A 109 9.30 -6.03 15.99
C VAL A 109 9.48 -4.67 15.32
N GLU A 110 9.88 -4.64 14.06
CA GLU A 110 10.02 -3.39 13.31
C GLU A 110 8.67 -2.75 12.96
N GLN A 111 7.61 -3.55 12.95
CA GLN A 111 6.24 -3.12 12.65
C GLN A 111 5.53 -2.56 13.89
N LEU A 112 6.21 -2.50 15.04
CA LEU A 112 5.78 -1.77 16.25
C LEU A 112 6.24 -0.32 16.26
N THR A 113 7.32 0.02 15.53
CA THR A 113 7.96 1.33 15.64
C THR A 113 7.22 2.38 14.81
N GLN A 114 6.94 3.54 15.41
CA GLN A 114 6.38 4.67 14.68
C GLN A 114 7.39 5.26 13.69
N THR A 115 6.88 5.67 12.54
CA THR A 115 7.61 6.46 11.54
C THR A 115 7.08 7.89 11.52
N ARG A 116 7.79 8.82 10.88
CA ARG A 116 7.31 10.20 10.70
C ARG A 116 5.89 10.29 10.12
N ARG A 117 5.51 9.33 9.25
CA ARG A 117 4.20 9.32 8.61
C ARG A 117 3.10 8.69 9.47
N THR A 118 3.48 7.79 10.38
CA THR A 118 2.54 6.98 11.17
C THR A 118 2.39 7.49 12.60
N THR A 119 3.22 8.44 13.07
CA THR A 119 3.03 9.08 14.37
C THR A 119 1.58 9.58 14.53
N PRO A 120 0.81 9.03 15.48
CA PRO A 120 -0.60 9.35 15.63
C PRO A 120 -0.80 10.72 16.31
N HIS A 121 -1.89 11.39 15.97
CA HIS A 121 -2.37 12.56 16.71
C HIS A 121 -2.81 12.16 18.15
N PRO A 122 -2.72 13.04 19.17
CA PRO A 122 -3.12 12.69 20.54
C PRO A 122 -4.55 12.14 20.70
N GLU A 123 -5.52 12.64 19.91
CA GLU A 123 -6.88 12.08 19.90
C GLU A 123 -6.94 10.65 19.33
N VAL A 124 -6.08 10.32 18.36
CA VAL A 124 -5.95 8.96 17.82
C VAL A 124 -5.35 8.03 18.86
N VAL A 125 -4.38 8.52 19.64
CA VAL A 125 -3.80 7.77 20.77
C VAL A 125 -4.88 7.42 21.80
N GLU A 126 -5.67 8.42 22.22
CA GLU A 126 -6.74 8.19 23.19
C GLU A 126 -7.82 7.25 22.64
N LEU A 127 -8.24 7.45 21.39
CA LEU A 127 -9.19 6.57 20.72
C LEU A 127 -8.69 5.12 20.71
N ALA A 128 -7.46 4.87 20.25
CA ALA A 128 -6.88 3.54 20.16
C ALA A 128 -6.81 2.86 21.53
N ARG A 129 -6.30 3.57 22.55
CA ARG A 129 -6.21 3.04 23.93
C ARG A 129 -7.59 2.73 24.52
N SER A 130 -8.58 3.59 24.27
CA SER A 130 -9.94 3.39 24.75
C SER A 130 -10.60 2.14 24.14
N ILE A 131 -10.37 1.89 22.85
CA ILE A 131 -10.89 0.70 22.16
C ILE A 131 -10.15 -0.55 22.66
N ALA A 132 -8.82 -0.50 22.77
CA ALA A 132 -8.03 -1.62 23.26
C ALA A 132 -8.45 -2.04 24.69
N ALA A 133 -8.72 -1.08 25.58
CA ALA A 133 -9.18 -1.36 26.94
C ALA A 133 -10.57 -2.00 27.02
N GLN A 134 -11.38 -1.92 25.96
CA GLN A 134 -12.72 -2.54 25.89
C GLN A 134 -12.69 -3.97 25.33
N HIS A 135 -11.52 -4.46 24.91
CA HIS A 135 -11.38 -5.76 24.26
C HIS A 135 -10.37 -6.65 24.98
N ASP A 136 -10.82 -7.85 25.38
CA ASP A 136 -9.96 -8.84 26.04
C ASP A 136 -8.90 -9.44 25.10
N ARG A 137 -9.11 -9.34 23.78
CA ARG A 137 -8.28 -9.93 22.73
C ARG A 137 -7.78 -8.86 21.75
N PRO A 138 -6.51 -8.91 21.32
CA PRO A 138 -5.94 -7.91 20.43
C PRO A 138 -6.46 -7.96 19.00
N GLY A 139 -6.83 -9.14 18.49
CA GLY A 139 -7.38 -9.29 17.12
C GLY A 139 -8.65 -8.47 16.90
N PRO A 140 -9.70 -8.67 17.72
CA PRO A 140 -10.91 -7.84 17.68
C PRO A 140 -10.63 -6.35 17.94
N ALA A 141 -9.74 -6.03 18.89
CA ALA A 141 -9.35 -4.65 19.16
C ALA A 141 -8.74 -3.96 17.94
N ALA A 142 -7.84 -4.64 17.22
CA ALA A 142 -7.22 -4.10 16.01
C ALA A 142 -8.23 -3.79 14.92
N HIS A 143 -9.19 -4.71 14.71
CA HIS A 143 -10.24 -4.52 13.73
C HIS A 143 -11.13 -3.32 14.08
N ALA A 144 -11.59 -3.23 15.33
CA ALA A 144 -12.39 -2.10 15.81
C ALA A 144 -11.64 -0.76 15.72
N ILE A 145 -10.33 -0.74 15.97
CA ILE A 145 -9.49 0.45 15.76
C ILE A 145 -9.47 0.84 14.27
N ALA A 146 -9.24 -0.12 13.37
CA ALA A 146 -9.18 0.15 11.93
C ALA A 146 -10.51 0.68 11.38
N GLU A 147 -11.65 0.11 11.82
CA GLU A 147 -13.00 0.59 11.49
C GLU A 147 -13.21 2.03 12.01
N ALA A 148 -12.92 2.28 13.28
CA ALA A 148 -13.09 3.60 13.90
C ALA A 148 -12.26 4.70 13.22
N ILE A 149 -11.06 4.38 12.73
CA ILE A 149 -10.23 5.32 11.95
C ILE A 149 -10.85 5.58 10.58
N GLY A 150 -11.36 4.54 9.91
CA GLY A 150 -12.05 4.68 8.63
C GLY A 150 -13.28 5.59 8.73
N ASP A 151 -14.09 5.41 9.78
CA ASP A 151 -15.30 6.21 10.02
C ASP A 151 -15.00 7.67 10.41
N ALA A 152 -13.81 7.93 10.97
CA ALA A 152 -13.42 9.25 11.47
C ALA A 152 -12.80 10.18 10.41
N ILE A 153 -12.52 9.68 9.20
CA ILE A 153 -11.84 10.42 8.12
C ILE A 153 -12.65 10.35 6.82
N GLU A 154 -12.96 11.51 6.25
CA GLU A 154 -13.58 11.60 4.93
C GLU A 154 -12.53 11.34 3.83
N TYR A 155 -12.79 10.36 2.96
CA TYR A 155 -11.95 10.16 1.77
C TYR A 155 -12.12 11.33 0.79
N MET A 156 -11.02 12.04 0.49
CA MET A 156 -11.03 13.15 -0.46
C MET A 156 -9.72 13.23 -1.23
N GLN A 157 -9.81 13.19 -2.57
CA GLN A 157 -8.65 13.37 -3.44
C GLN A 157 -8.22 14.84 -3.50
N GLY A 158 -6.91 15.09 -3.59
CA GLY A 158 -6.34 16.42 -3.86
C GLY A 158 -6.23 17.37 -2.66
N VAL A 159 -6.58 16.93 -1.45
CA VAL A 159 -6.42 17.71 -0.20
C VAL A 159 -5.10 17.45 0.52
N THR A 160 -4.49 16.29 0.30
CA THR A 160 -3.20 15.92 0.92
C THR A 160 -2.10 15.77 -0.13
N GLY A 161 -0.88 16.15 0.26
CA GLY A 161 0.30 16.00 -0.58
C GLY A 161 0.99 14.67 -0.31
N VAL A 162 1.90 14.26 -1.21
CA VAL A 162 2.69 13.02 -1.03
C VAL A 162 3.47 13.01 0.29
N HIS A 163 3.73 14.16 0.91
CA HIS A 163 4.47 14.27 2.18
C HIS A 163 3.61 14.43 3.44
N SER A 164 2.28 14.41 3.31
CA SER A 164 1.33 14.48 4.43
C SER A 164 1.60 13.37 5.45
N THR A 165 1.44 13.72 6.72
CA THR A 165 1.57 12.82 7.87
C THR A 165 0.19 12.43 8.40
N ALA A 166 0.13 11.37 9.22
CA ALA A 166 -1.09 10.96 9.91
C ALA A 166 -1.69 12.10 10.76
N VAL A 167 -0.86 12.93 11.39
CA VAL A 167 -1.31 14.11 12.14
C VAL A 167 -2.02 15.11 11.24
N ASP A 168 -1.41 15.48 10.11
CA ASP A 168 -1.98 16.47 9.18
C ASP A 168 -3.36 16.03 8.66
N ALA A 169 -3.49 14.76 8.29
CA ALA A 169 -4.73 14.20 7.77
C ALA A 169 -5.82 14.08 8.85
N TRP A 170 -5.44 13.77 10.09
CA TRP A 170 -6.37 13.74 11.22
C TRP A 170 -6.91 15.13 11.56
N GLU A 171 -6.04 16.14 11.63
CA GLU A 171 -6.46 17.52 11.88
C GLU A 171 -7.41 18.04 10.80
N ALA A 172 -7.16 17.69 9.54
CA ALA A 172 -8.03 18.04 8.41
C ALA A 172 -9.32 17.21 8.34
N ARG A 173 -9.39 16.07 9.05
CA ARG A 173 -10.44 15.05 8.95
C ARG A 173 -10.68 14.52 7.54
N LYS A 174 -9.66 14.64 6.68
CA LYS A 174 -9.72 14.38 5.25
C LYS A 174 -8.40 13.81 4.76
N GLY A 175 -8.46 12.82 3.89
CA GLY A 175 -7.26 12.24 3.30
C GLY A 175 -7.54 11.25 2.19
N VAL A 176 -6.47 10.74 1.59
CA VAL A 176 -6.55 9.62 0.63
C VAL A 176 -6.26 8.29 1.34
N CYS A 177 -6.37 7.16 0.62
CA CYS A 177 -6.14 5.84 1.20
C CYS A 177 -4.78 5.67 1.88
N GLN A 178 -3.75 6.36 1.38
CA GLN A 178 -2.42 6.42 2.01
C GLN A 178 -2.50 6.99 3.43
N ASP A 179 -3.20 8.12 3.60
CA ASP A 179 -3.26 8.84 4.88
C ASP A 179 -4.07 8.04 5.90
N ILE A 180 -5.21 7.50 5.49
CA ILE A 180 -6.08 6.67 6.34
C ILE A 180 -5.32 5.41 6.80
N ALA A 181 -4.58 4.75 5.90
CA ALA A 181 -3.74 3.62 6.26
C ALA A 181 -2.62 4.02 7.25
N HIS A 182 -1.98 5.18 7.09
CA HIS A 182 -0.96 5.65 8.04
C HIS A 182 -1.53 5.96 9.43
N ILE A 183 -2.72 6.57 9.51
CA ILE A 183 -3.40 6.82 10.78
C ILE A 183 -3.73 5.49 11.47
N ALA A 184 -4.32 4.54 10.74
CA ALA A 184 -4.68 3.22 11.28
C ALA A 184 -3.45 2.46 11.79
N ILE A 185 -2.35 2.45 11.03
CA ILE A 185 -1.09 1.85 11.47
C ILE A 185 -0.56 2.52 12.74
N GLY A 186 -0.60 3.86 12.79
CA GLY A 186 -0.19 4.63 13.97
C GLY A 186 -0.98 4.24 15.22
N ALA A 187 -2.31 4.17 15.09
CA ALA A 187 -3.22 3.79 16.15
C ALA A 187 -2.98 2.36 16.66
N LEU A 188 -2.76 1.40 15.76
CA LEU A 188 -2.49 0.01 16.10
C LEU A 188 -1.15 -0.14 16.85
N ARG A 189 -0.10 0.51 16.33
CA ARG A 189 1.24 0.48 16.95
C ARG A 189 1.25 1.11 18.33
N GLU A 190 0.45 2.15 18.56
CA GLU A 190 0.31 2.81 19.87
C GLU A 190 -0.15 1.86 20.97
N VAL A 191 -1.00 0.88 20.65
CA VAL A 191 -1.49 -0.13 21.61
C VAL A 191 -0.68 -1.43 21.58
N GLY A 192 0.51 -1.40 20.96
CA GLY A 192 1.44 -2.54 20.94
C GLY A 192 1.11 -3.61 19.90
N ILE A 193 0.24 -3.34 18.93
CA ILE A 193 -0.09 -4.26 17.84
C ILE A 193 0.83 -3.97 16.65
N PRO A 194 1.65 -4.94 16.20
CA PRO A 194 2.46 -4.77 14.99
C PRO A 194 1.57 -4.54 13.79
N ALA A 195 1.82 -3.46 13.04
CA ALA A 195 1.04 -3.11 11.86
C ALA A 195 1.94 -2.65 10.72
N ARG A 196 1.55 -2.96 9.49
CA ARG A 196 2.33 -2.64 8.27
C ARG A 196 1.45 -2.07 7.17
N TYR A 197 2.07 -1.23 6.36
CA TYR A 197 1.48 -0.59 5.20
C TYR A 197 1.51 -1.53 4.01
N ILE A 198 0.39 -1.65 3.32
CA ILE A 198 0.30 -2.42 2.08
C ILE A 198 0.05 -1.48 0.92
N SER A 199 0.83 -1.66 -0.14
CA SER A 199 0.69 -0.98 -1.42
C SER A 199 0.20 -1.97 -2.47
N GLY A 200 -0.80 -1.57 -3.24
CA GLY A 200 -1.41 -2.47 -4.22
C GLY A 200 -2.40 -1.80 -5.15
N TYR A 201 -3.36 -2.57 -5.61
CA TYR A 201 -4.47 -2.12 -6.47
C TYR A 201 -5.80 -2.56 -5.88
N LEU A 202 -6.84 -1.76 -6.08
CA LEU A 202 -8.21 -2.12 -5.75
C LEU A 202 -9.08 -2.00 -7.01
N HIS A 203 -9.78 -3.07 -7.38
CA HIS A 203 -10.79 -2.98 -8.43
C HIS A 203 -11.98 -2.12 -7.94
N PRO A 204 -12.21 -0.93 -8.54
CA PRO A 204 -13.10 0.08 -7.95
C PRO A 204 -14.59 -0.26 -8.10
N LYS A 205 -14.96 -1.05 -9.12
CA LYS A 205 -16.35 -1.41 -9.42
C LYS A 205 -16.61 -2.90 -9.15
N PRO A 206 -17.23 -3.29 -8.02
CA PRO A 206 -17.57 -4.70 -7.76
C PRO A 206 -18.45 -5.31 -8.86
N SER A 207 -19.35 -4.50 -9.43
CA SER A 207 -20.38 -4.88 -10.40
C SER A 207 -19.96 -4.75 -11.86
N ALA A 208 -18.72 -4.35 -12.17
CA ALA A 208 -18.26 -4.26 -13.56
C ALA A 208 -18.45 -5.59 -14.28
N GLU A 209 -18.76 -5.54 -15.58
CA GLU A 209 -18.94 -6.75 -16.38
C GLU A 209 -17.60 -7.47 -16.59
N VAL A 210 -17.64 -8.78 -16.81
CA VAL A 210 -16.42 -9.52 -17.19
C VAL A 210 -15.92 -8.98 -18.52
N GLY A 211 -14.63 -8.64 -18.59
CA GLY A 211 -14.00 -8.01 -19.76
C GLY A 211 -14.12 -6.49 -19.80
N GLU A 212 -14.91 -5.85 -18.92
CA GLU A 212 -14.97 -4.39 -18.83
C GLU A 212 -13.67 -3.84 -18.23
N ALA A 213 -12.96 -3.00 -18.99
CA ALA A 213 -11.82 -2.25 -18.48
C ALA A 213 -12.29 -0.99 -17.76
N VAL A 214 -11.93 -0.85 -16.49
CA VAL A 214 -12.28 0.30 -15.67
C VAL A 214 -11.02 1.07 -15.29
N THR A 215 -11.13 2.40 -15.23
CA THR A 215 -10.08 3.23 -14.61
C THR A 215 -9.98 2.85 -13.14
N GLY A 216 -8.84 2.32 -12.74
CA GLY A 216 -8.50 2.04 -11.36
C GLY A 216 -7.47 3.03 -10.83
N GLU A 217 -7.03 2.81 -9.60
CA GLU A 217 -5.96 3.55 -8.97
C GLU A 217 -5.08 2.58 -8.16
N SER A 218 -3.85 3.01 -7.85
CA SER A 218 -3.13 2.38 -6.75
C SER A 218 -3.91 2.55 -5.46
N HIS A 219 -3.92 1.54 -4.61
CA HIS A 219 -4.63 1.56 -3.35
C HIS A 219 -3.69 1.18 -2.21
N ALA A 220 -4.09 1.55 -1.00
CA ALA A 220 -3.36 1.27 0.21
C ALA A 220 -4.30 0.83 1.33
N TRP A 221 -3.82 -0.09 2.14
CA TRP A 221 -4.55 -0.61 3.30
C TRP A 221 -3.57 -1.04 4.38
N VAL A 222 -4.10 -1.53 5.50
CA VAL A 222 -3.31 -1.97 6.66
C VAL A 222 -3.37 -3.49 6.81
N GLU A 223 -2.25 -4.09 7.18
CA GLU A 223 -2.22 -5.41 7.81
C GLU A 223 -1.69 -5.29 9.24
N TRP A 224 -2.22 -6.08 10.16
CA TRP A 224 -1.74 -6.17 11.55
C TRP A 224 -1.47 -7.62 11.95
N PHE A 225 -0.62 -7.79 12.95
CA PHE A 225 -0.32 -9.10 13.52
C PHE A 225 -1.02 -9.25 14.88
N ALA A 226 -1.83 -10.29 15.01
CA ALA A 226 -2.41 -10.72 16.28
C ALA A 226 -2.47 -12.26 16.30
N GLY A 227 -1.29 -12.90 16.34
CA GLY A 227 -1.12 -14.35 16.19
C GLY A 227 -0.93 -14.76 14.72
N ASP A 228 -1.67 -14.09 13.83
CA ASP A 228 -1.50 -14.14 12.38
C ASP A 228 -1.62 -12.74 11.76
N TRP A 229 -1.09 -12.57 10.54
CA TRP A 229 -1.25 -11.34 9.77
C TRP A 229 -2.63 -11.27 9.14
N GLN A 230 -3.45 -10.32 9.58
CA GLN A 230 -4.78 -10.01 9.05
C GLN A 230 -4.77 -8.64 8.37
N GLY A 231 -5.69 -8.41 7.43
CA GLY A 231 -5.76 -7.17 6.66
C GLY A 231 -7.15 -6.57 6.66
N PHE A 232 -7.22 -5.24 6.64
CA PHE A 232 -8.46 -4.49 6.51
C PHE A 232 -8.24 -3.21 5.70
N ASP A 233 -9.26 -2.81 4.95
CA ASP A 233 -9.26 -1.58 4.17
C ASP A 233 -10.10 -0.51 4.88
N PRO A 234 -9.48 0.34 5.72
CA PRO A 234 -10.20 1.38 6.46
C PRO A 234 -10.74 2.48 5.54
N THR A 235 -10.25 2.60 4.30
CA THR A 235 -10.76 3.62 3.37
C THR A 235 -12.16 3.27 2.88
N ASN A 236 -12.41 1.99 2.65
CA ASN A 236 -13.69 1.49 2.13
C ASN A 236 -14.53 0.78 3.20
N ASN A 237 -14.00 0.65 4.42
CA ASN A 237 -14.59 -0.08 5.53
C ASN A 237 -14.98 -1.53 5.14
N ILE A 238 -14.02 -2.25 4.54
CA ILE A 238 -14.22 -3.63 4.05
C ILE A 238 -13.00 -4.52 4.34
N GLU A 239 -13.25 -5.82 4.43
CA GLU A 239 -12.20 -6.84 4.46
C GLU A 239 -11.43 -6.92 3.14
N ILE A 240 -10.19 -7.43 3.22
CA ILE A 240 -9.35 -7.65 2.04
C ILE A 240 -9.88 -8.85 1.24
N GLY A 241 -10.44 -8.52 0.08
CA GLY A 241 -11.20 -9.45 -0.72
C GLY A 241 -10.56 -9.77 -2.07
N ASP A 242 -11.36 -10.39 -2.93
CA ASP A 242 -10.99 -10.72 -4.32
C ASP A 242 -10.93 -9.52 -5.28
N ARG A 243 -10.86 -8.30 -4.74
CA ARG A 243 -10.66 -7.06 -5.50
C ARG A 243 -9.34 -6.38 -5.16
N HIS A 244 -8.66 -6.82 -4.10
CA HIS A 244 -7.41 -6.26 -3.63
C HIS A 244 -6.26 -7.08 -4.19
N VAL A 245 -5.32 -6.42 -4.87
CA VAL A 245 -4.10 -7.04 -5.38
C VAL A 245 -2.90 -6.42 -4.67
N LEU A 246 -2.19 -7.22 -3.90
CA LEU A 246 -1.02 -6.81 -3.14
C LEU A 246 0.21 -6.72 -4.05
N VAL A 247 0.94 -5.61 -3.93
CA VAL A 247 2.22 -5.41 -4.63
C VAL A 247 3.39 -5.44 -3.67
N GLY A 248 3.34 -4.61 -2.62
CA GLY A 248 4.43 -4.46 -1.67
C GLY A 248 3.95 -4.18 -0.25
N ARG A 249 4.86 -4.41 0.69
CA ARG A 249 4.63 -4.18 2.13
C ARG A 249 5.76 -3.32 2.70
N GLY A 250 5.47 -2.50 3.70
CA GLY A 250 6.47 -1.68 4.36
C GLY A 250 5.98 -1.13 5.68
N ARG A 251 6.83 -0.39 6.40
CA ARG A 251 6.42 0.25 7.66
C ARG A 251 5.55 1.47 7.40
N ASP A 252 5.77 2.15 6.28
CA ASP A 252 4.93 3.21 5.71
C ASP A 252 5.14 3.30 4.18
N TYR A 253 4.57 4.34 3.55
CA TYR A 253 4.67 4.54 2.09
C TYR A 253 6.11 4.70 1.58
N ASN A 254 7.05 5.21 2.37
CA ASN A 254 8.42 5.46 1.92
C ASN A 254 9.20 4.17 1.64
N ASP A 255 8.80 3.06 2.26
CA ASP A 255 9.40 1.75 2.02
C ASP A 255 8.89 1.13 0.69
N VAL A 256 7.68 1.50 0.24
CA VAL A 256 7.03 0.90 -0.94
C VAL A 256 6.34 1.89 -1.90
N PRO A 257 7.01 3.00 -2.30
CA PRO A 257 6.45 3.86 -3.34
C PRO A 257 6.43 3.09 -4.67
N PRO A 258 5.36 3.19 -5.49
CA PRO A 258 5.28 2.49 -6.78
C PRO A 258 6.46 2.79 -7.70
N LEU A 259 6.98 4.03 -7.63
CA LEU A 259 8.16 4.44 -8.35
C LEU A 259 8.97 5.42 -7.49
N ARG A 260 10.29 5.21 -7.45
CA ARG A 260 11.26 6.09 -6.80
C ARG A 260 12.40 6.33 -7.78
N GLY A 261 12.82 7.57 -7.95
CA GLY A 261 13.93 7.86 -8.85
C GLY A 261 14.38 9.31 -8.80
N VAL A 262 15.50 9.55 -9.47
CA VAL A 262 16.09 10.87 -9.68
C VAL A 262 16.50 11.00 -11.14
N TYR A 263 16.54 12.23 -11.65
CA TYR A 263 17.01 12.51 -13.01
C TYR A 263 17.90 13.76 -13.02
N ALA A 264 18.77 13.82 -14.03
CA ALA A 264 19.66 14.94 -14.28
C ALA A 264 19.18 15.72 -15.51
N GLY A 265 18.52 16.85 -15.30
CA GLY A 265 18.03 17.70 -16.38
C GLY A 265 17.33 18.95 -15.88
N PRO A 266 16.82 19.79 -16.78
CA PRO A 266 16.24 21.07 -16.42
C PRO A 266 14.86 20.87 -15.74
N GLY A 267 14.58 21.70 -14.74
CA GLY A 267 13.23 21.89 -14.18
C GLY A 267 12.61 20.65 -13.52
N LYS A 268 11.32 20.77 -13.16
CA LYS A 268 10.51 19.68 -12.60
C LYS A 268 9.80 18.92 -13.72
N SER A 269 9.76 17.60 -13.63
CA SER A 269 9.01 16.75 -14.54
C SER A 269 7.50 16.88 -14.31
N GLN A 270 6.72 16.62 -15.35
CA GLN A 270 5.28 16.41 -15.27
C GLN A 270 5.00 14.91 -15.19
N LEU A 271 4.29 14.49 -14.15
CA LEU A 271 3.93 13.10 -13.91
C LEU A 271 2.50 12.83 -14.39
N LYS A 272 2.32 11.73 -15.12
CA LYS A 272 1.01 11.19 -15.47
C LYS A 272 0.93 9.73 -15.07
N VAL A 273 -0.09 9.38 -14.29
CA VAL A 273 -0.35 8.01 -13.87
C VAL A 273 -1.69 7.56 -14.46
N LYS A 274 -1.73 6.34 -14.97
CA LYS A 274 -2.96 5.69 -15.44
C LYS A 274 -2.94 4.24 -14.97
N VAL A 275 -3.97 3.84 -14.24
CA VAL A 275 -4.20 2.45 -13.87
C VAL A 275 -5.49 1.98 -14.52
N THR A 276 -5.44 0.84 -15.19
CA THR A 276 -6.60 0.17 -15.78
C THR A 276 -6.69 -1.22 -15.19
N ILE A 277 -7.87 -1.61 -14.74
CA ILE A 277 -8.13 -2.93 -14.17
C ILE A 277 -9.31 -3.56 -14.92
N THR A 278 -9.19 -4.83 -15.27
CA THR A 278 -10.22 -5.62 -15.95
C THR A 278 -10.44 -6.93 -15.21
N ARG A 279 -11.69 -7.27 -14.90
CA ARG A 279 -12.05 -8.61 -14.40
C ARG A 279 -12.16 -9.58 -15.57
N GLU A 280 -11.35 -10.64 -15.59
CA GLU A 280 -11.41 -11.69 -16.62
C GLU A 280 -12.33 -12.86 -16.24
N THR A 281 -12.57 -13.07 -14.95
CA THR A 281 -13.50 -14.08 -14.40
C THR A 281 -14.17 -13.53 -13.16
#